data_AF-A0A7C1T015-F1
#
_entry.id   AF-A0A7C1T015-F1
#
_cell.length_a   1.000
_cell.length_b   1.000
_cell.length_c   1.000
_cell.angle_alpha   90.00
_cell.angle_beta   90.00
_cell.angle_gamma   90.00
#
_symmetry.space_group_name_H-M   'P 1'
#
loop_
_entity.id
_entity.type
_entity.pdbx_description
1 polymer ?
#
loop_
_entity_poly.entity_id
_entity_poly.type
_entity_poly.pdbx_seq_one_letter_code
_entity_poly.pdbx_strand_id
1 'polypeptide(L)' 'DIPEHLIEQLKEGGIILIPVGKAFSVLIKGIKKGKRLEKKEICGCAFVPLIGKYGFS' A
#
# COMPACT_ATOMS: atom_id res chain seq x y z
N ASP A 1 -5.82 3.84 -3.35
CA ASP A 1 -4.43 3.67 -3.83
C ASP A 1 -3.48 3.74 -2.63
N ILE A 2 -2.23 3.32 -2.76
CA ILE A 2 -1.22 3.39 -1.70
C ILE A 2 -0.85 4.87 -1.47
N PRO A 3 -0.99 5.40 -0.24
CA PRO A 3 -0.65 6.79 0.05
C PRO A 3 0.82 7.13 -0.25
N GLU A 4 1.08 8.24 -0.93
CA GLU A 4 2.42 8.64 -1.39
C GLU A 4 3.42 8.83 -0.25
N HIS A 5 2.99 9.38 0.89
CA HIS A 5 3.84 9.57 2.07
C HIS A 5 4.42 8.25 2.61
N LEU A 6 3.73 7.12 2.44
CA LEU A 6 4.28 5.81 2.82
C LEU A 6 5.38 5.37 1.85
N ILE A 7 5.27 5.72 0.57
CA ILE A 7 6.28 5.44 -0.47
C ILE A 7 7.52 6.30 -0.25
N GLU A 8 7.35 7.56 0.11
CA GLU A 8 8.45 8.49 0.42
C GLU A 8 9.31 7.97 1.58
N GLN A 9 8.69 7.42 2.62
CA GLN A 9 9.36 6.87 3.80
C GLN A 9 10.14 5.57 3.54
N LEU A 10 9.86 4.85 2.44
CA LEU A 10 10.63 3.66 2.07
C LEU A 10 12.05 4.03 1.64
N LYS A 11 13.02 3.18 2.01
CA LYS A 11 14.36 3.16 1.40
C LYS A 11 14.30 2.61 -0.03
N GLU A 12 15.31 2.90 -0.84
CA GLU A 12 15.47 2.27 -2.16
C GLU A 12 15.50 0.73 -2.03
N GLY A 13 14.76 0.02 -2.88
CA GLY A 13 14.56 -1.43 -2.77
C GLY A 13 13.68 -1.88 -1.60
N GLY A 14 13.22 -0.94 -0.77
CA GLY A 14 12.30 -1.21 0.35
C GLY A 14 10.96 -1.74 -0.11
N ILE A 15 10.35 -2.58 0.73
CA ILE A 15 9.10 -3.28 0.44
C ILE A 15 7.98 -2.69 1.31
N ILE A 16 6.85 -2.37 0.68
CA ILE A 16 5.58 -2.16 1.36
C ILE A 16 4.61 -3.28 1.00
N LEU A 17 3.91 -3.80 2.00
CA LEU A 17 2.86 -4.80 1.83
C LEU A 17 1.60 -4.26 2.51
N ILE A 18 0.56 -3.95 1.72
CA ILE A 18 -0.59 -3.19 2.21
C ILE A 18 -1.89 -3.64 1.55
N PRO A 19 -2.99 -3.82 2.31
CA PRO A 19 -4.32 -4.02 1.73
C PRO A 19 -4.83 -2.71 1.12
N VAL A 20 -5.26 -2.75 -0.13
CA VAL A 20 -5.86 -1.59 -0.82
C VAL A 20 -7.31 -1.93 -1.16
N GLY A 21 -8.24 -1.21 -0.55
CA GLY A 21 -9.69 -1.44 -0.66
C GLY A 21 -10.42 -1.04 0.62
N LYS A 22 -11.70 -1.38 0.73
CA LYS A 22 -12.51 -1.19 1.94
C LYS A 22 -12.53 -2.51 2.74
N ALA A 23 -13.72 -3.03 3.08
CA ALA A 23 -13.87 -4.30 3.78
C ALA A 23 -13.31 -5.49 2.97
N PHE A 24 -13.51 -5.49 1.64
CA PHE A 24 -12.83 -6.37 0.71
C PHE A 24 -11.77 -5.56 -0.05
N SER A 25 -10.56 -6.10 -0.07
CA SER A 25 -9.36 -5.41 -0.56
C SER A 25 -8.44 -6.36 -1.30
N VAL A 26 -7.49 -5.82 -2.06
CA VAL A 26 -6.42 -6.58 -2.68
C VAL A 26 -5.14 -6.32 -1.91
N LEU A 27 -4.43 -7.38 -1.53
CA LEU A 27 -3.12 -7.27 -0.91
C LEU A 27 -2.08 -6.93 -1.98
N ILE A 28 -1.47 -5.76 -1.87
CA ILE A 28 -0.49 -5.27 -2.84
C ILE A 28 0.91 -5.27 -2.21
N LYS A 29 1.87 -5.86 -2.91
CA LYS A 29 3.30 -5.71 -2.64
C LYS A 29 3.88 -4.64 -3.55
N GLY A 30 4.49 -3.61 -2.96
CA GLY A 30 5.24 -2.58 -3.65
C GLY A 30 6.73 -2.67 -3.34
N ILE A 31 7.58 -2.50 -4.36
CA ILE A 31 9.04 -2.36 -4.20
C ILE A 31 9.46 -0.97 -4.70
N LYS A 32 10.16 -0.19 -3.89
CA LYS A 32 10.63 1.15 -4.28
C LYS A 32 11.76 1.04 -5.29
N LYS A 33 11.58 1.71 -6.44
CA LYS A 33 12.58 1.89 -7.50
C LYS A 33 12.68 3.37 -7.85
N GLY A 34 13.61 4.07 -7.21
CA GLY A 34 13.75 5.52 -7.26
C GLY A 34 12.48 6.24 -6.80
N LYS A 35 11.90 7.07 -7.68
CA LYS A 35 10.63 7.79 -7.43
C LYS A 35 9.38 6.97 -7.74
N ARG A 36 9.52 5.72 -8.18
CA ARG A 36 8.40 4.86 -8.57
C ARG A 36 8.26 3.71 -7.59
N LEU A 37 7.05 3.15 -7.55
CA LEU A 37 6.75 1.92 -6.82
C LEU A 37 6.35 0.86 -7.85
N GLU A 38 7.13 -0.22 -7.94
CA GLU A 38 6.75 -1.39 -8.73
C GLU A 38 5.73 -2.19 -7.90
N LYS A 39 4.47 -2.24 -8.36
CA LYS A 39 3.35 -2.85 -7.64
C LYS A 39 3.02 -4.23 -8.22
N LYS A 40 2.73 -5.19 -7.34
CA LYS A 40 2.18 -6.51 -7.67
C LYS A 40 1.02 -6.84 -6.74
N GLU A 41 -0.12 -7.20 -7.32
CA GLU A 41 -1.24 -7.78 -6.58
C GLU A 41 -0.93 -9.23 -6.20
N ILE A 42 -1.21 -9.60 -4.95
CA ILE A 42 -0.96 -10.95 -4.43
C ILE A 42 -2.25 -11.76 -4.38
N CYS A 43 -3.26 -11.26 -3.68
CA CYS A 43 -4.54 -11.94 -3.50
C CYS A 43 -5.61 -10.98 -2.97
N GLY A 44 -6.87 -11.40 -3.00
CA GLY A 44 -7.94 -10.75 -2.25
C GLY A 44 -7.81 -11.00 -0.74
N CYS A 45 -8.17 -10.02 0.09
CA CYS A 45 -8.14 -10.11 1.55
C CYS A 45 -9.18 -9.18 2.19
N ALA A 46 -9.50 -9.43 3.46
CA ALA A 46 -10.43 -8.61 4.24
C ALA A 46 -9.74 -8.11 5.52
N PHE A 47 -9.66 -6.78 5.66
CA PHE A 47 -9.06 -6.09 6.80
C PHE A 47 -10.00 -5.00 7.29
N VAL A 48 -9.79 -4.57 8.54
CA VAL A 48 -10.43 -3.35 9.07
C VAL A 48 -9.95 -2.11 8.30
N PRO A 49 -10.76 -1.04 8.22
CA PRO A 49 -10.35 0.18 7.54
C PRO A 49 -9.15 0.84 8.24
N LEU A 50 -8.19 1.30 7.45
CA LEU A 50 -7.14 2.21 7.91
C LEU A 50 -7.75 3.60 8.11
N ILE A 51 -8.13 3.94 9.35
CA ILE A 51 -8.73 5.24 9.67
C ILE A 51 -7.63 6.29 9.91
N GLY A 52 -7.74 7.47 9.29
CA GLY A 52 -6.81 8.58 9.55
C GLY A 52 -6.72 9.60 8.41
N LYS A 53 -5.89 10.64 8.60
CA LYS A 53 -5.73 11.77 7.65
C LYS A 53 -5.50 11.36 6.18
N TYR A 54 -4.83 10.23 5.97
CA TYR A 54 -4.53 9.69 4.64
C TYR A 54 -5.18 8.31 4.39
N GLY A 55 -6.21 7.99 5.18
CA GLY A 55 -6.98 6.75 5.13
C GLY A 55 -8.46 7.04 4.97
N PHE A 56 -9.30 6.17 5.55
CA PHE A 56 -10.75 6.37 5.62
C PHE A 56 -11.14 7.33 6.76
N SER A 57 -12.29 7.99 6.57
CA SER A 57 -12.99 8.80 7.58
C SER A 57 -14.29 8.13 7.99
#